data_AF-A0A7Y4Z9L6-F1
#
_entry.id   AF-A0A7Y4Z9L6-F1
#
_cell.length_a   1.000
_cell.length_b   1.000
_cell.length_c   1.000
_cell.angle_alpha   90.00
_cell.angle_beta   90.00
_cell.angle_gamma   90.00
#
_symmetry.space_group_name_H-M   'P 1'
#
loop_
_entity.id
_entity.type
_entity.pdbx_description
1 polymer ?
#
loop_
_entity_poly.entity_id
_entity_poly.type
_entity_poly.pdbx_seq_one_letter_code
_entity_poly.pdbx_strand_id
1 'polypeptide(L)' 'MRTYLNSRNYKCSEWCEQKPEGPWAACDVYFVRHKEKPKHANNEMIMETYIKLAINKLGTVILLISFHPPEDK' A
#
# COMPACT_ATOMS: atom_id res chain seq x y z
N MET A 1 2.95 11.41 17.36
CA MET A 1 2.60 10.28 16.48
C MET A 1 2.01 10.84 15.21
N ARG A 2 2.57 10.53 14.03
CA ARG A 2 2.07 11.03 12.74
C ARG A 2 1.41 9.86 12.00
N THR A 3 0.13 9.99 11.69
CA THR A 3 -0.65 8.94 11.02
C THR A 3 -0.63 9.18 9.51
N TYR A 4 -0.10 8.22 8.75
CA TYR A 4 0.03 8.32 7.29
C TYR A 4 -1.11 7.64 6.52
N LEU A 5 -1.84 6.72 7.16
CA LEU A 5 -3.03 6.09 6.59
C LEU A 5 -4.29 6.75 7.15
N ASN A 6 -5.07 7.35 6.27
CA ASN A 6 -6.35 7.96 6.59
C ASN A 6 -7.32 7.81 5.41
N SER A 7 -8.54 8.34 5.54
CA SER A 7 -9.58 8.23 4.52
C SER A 7 -9.20 8.80 3.15
N ARG A 8 -8.23 9.72 3.05
CA ARG A 8 -7.72 10.23 1.77
C ARG A 8 -6.86 9.22 1.02
N ASN A 9 -6.24 8.30 1.75
CA ASN A 9 -5.38 7.27 1.19
C ASN A 9 -6.16 5.98 0.90
N TYR A 10 -7.33 5.80 1.52
CA TYR A 10 -8.18 4.64 1.28
C TYR A 10 -8.65 4.61 -0.18
N LYS A 11 -8.50 3.44 -0.81
CA LYS A 11 -8.95 3.18 -2.18
C LYS A 11 -10.25 2.39 -2.19
N CYS A 12 -10.24 1.22 -1.57
CA CYS A 12 -11.36 0.27 -1.56
C CYS A 12 -11.08 -0.86 -0.55
N SER A 13 -12.11 -1.65 -0.27
CA SER A 13 -11.98 -2.97 0.35
C SER A 13 -12.16 -4.03 -0.74
N GLU A 14 -11.31 -5.05 -0.73
CA GLU A 14 -11.35 -6.13 -1.71
C GLU A 14 -10.93 -7.47 -1.09
N TRP A 15 -11.37 -8.56 -1.72
CA TRP A 15 -10.86 -9.89 -1.41
C TRP A 15 -9.54 -10.09 -2.14
N CYS A 16 -8.49 -10.45 -1.40
CA CYS A 16 -7.17 -10.74 -1.94
C CYS A 16 -6.79 -12.20 -1.73
N GLU A 17 -6.28 -12.82 -2.77
CA GLU A 17 -5.58 -14.09 -2.64
C GLU A 17 -4.12 -13.83 -2.22
N GLN A 18 -3.65 -14.46 -1.14
CA GLN A 18 -2.31 -14.16 -0.61
C GLN A 18 -1.16 -14.74 -1.47
N LYS A 19 -1.47 -15.80 -2.23
CA LYS A 19 -0.61 -16.49 -3.18
C LYS A 19 -1.52 -17.29 -4.14
N PRO A 20 -1.04 -17.70 -5.32
CA PRO A 20 -1.83 -18.57 -6.19
C PRO A 20 -2.32 -19.83 -5.44
N GLU A 21 -3.61 -20.13 -5.57
CA GLU A 21 -4.32 -21.23 -4.89
C GLU A 21 -4.31 -21.11 -3.34
N GLY A 22 -4.17 -19.89 -2.85
CA GLY A 22 -4.05 -19.56 -1.44
C GLY A 22 -5.37 -19.19 -0.77
N PRO A 23 -5.36 -18.98 0.56
CA PRO A 23 -6.52 -18.46 1.26
C PRO A 23 -6.82 -17.03 0.82
N TRP A 24 -8.12 -16.72 0.74
CA TRP A 24 -8.62 -15.37 0.52
C TRP A 24 -8.72 -14.60 1.82
N ALA A 25 -8.31 -13.33 1.80
CA ALA A 25 -8.42 -12.40 2.91
C ALA A 25 -9.19 -11.15 2.47
N ALA A 26 -10.11 -10.69 3.33
CA ALA A 26 -10.71 -9.38 3.16
C ALA A 26 -9.67 -8.32 3.55
N CYS A 27 -9.36 -7.43 2.62
CA CYS A 27 -8.32 -6.42 2.76
C CYS A 27 -8.89 -5.02 2.55
N ASP A 28 -8.37 -4.05 3.29
CA ASP A 28 -8.46 -2.63 2.93
C ASP A 28 -7.21 -2.21 2.18
N VAL A 29 -7.43 -1.45 1.12
CA VAL A 29 -6.41 -1.01 0.17
C VAL A 29 -6.19 0.49 0.31
N TYR A 30 -4.92 0.89 0.35
CA TYR A 30 -4.51 2.28 0.46
C TYR A 30 -3.45 2.64 -0.58
N PHE A 31 -3.53 3.87 -1.10
CA PHE A 31 -2.50 4.51 -1.90
C PHE A 31 -1.90 5.69 -1.15
N VAL A 32 -0.58 5.65 -0.97
CA VAL A 32 0.20 6.73 -0.37
C VAL A 32 1.09 7.32 -1.44
N ARG A 33 0.95 8.63 -1.66
CA ARG A 33 1.84 9.42 -2.53
C ARG A 33 2.69 10.29 -1.66
N HIS A 34 4.00 10.22 -1.84
CA HIS A 34 4.94 11.10 -1.14
C HIS A 34 6.05 11.54 -2.06
N LYS A 35 6.54 12.75 -1.83
CA LYS A 35 7.70 13.27 -2.56
C LYS A 35 8.96 12.74 -1.90
N GLU A 36 9.83 12.13 -2.67
CA GLU A 36 11.18 11.79 -2.25
C GLU A 36 12.21 12.43 -3.18
N LYS A 37 13.38 12.73 -2.63
CA LYS A 37 14.56 13.09 -3.43
C LYS A 37 15.60 12.00 -3.25
N PRO A 38 15.63 10.97 -4.13
CA PRO A 38 16.63 9.92 -4.03
C PRO A 38 18.03 10.47 -4.15
N LYS A 39 19.00 9.83 -3.50
CA LYS A 39 20.40 10.30 -3.41
C LYS A 39 21.06 10.59 -4.76
N HIS A 40 20.61 9.93 -5.83
CA HIS A 40 21.15 10.05 -7.18
C HIS A 40 20.20 10.76 -8.15
N ALA A 41 19.08 11.32 -7.66
CA ALA A 41 18.13 12.05 -8.48
C ALA A 41 18.42 13.55 -8.41
N ASN A 42 18.46 14.20 -9.57
CA ASN A 42 18.61 15.65 -9.65
C ASN A 42 17.33 16.39 -9.21
N ASN A 43 16.18 15.70 -9.23
CA ASN A 43 14.85 16.27 -8.96
C ASN A 43 14.10 15.47 -7.88
N GLU A 44 13.09 16.10 -7.26
CA GLU A 44 12.10 15.40 -6.44
C GLU A 44 11.23 14.51 -7.34
N MET A 45 10.92 13.32 -6.86
CA MET A 45 10.04 12.36 -7.53
C MET A 45 8.85 12.04 -6.62
N ILE A 46 7.68 11.84 -7.23
CA ILE A 46 6.50 11.35 -6.52
C ILE A 46 6.60 9.83 -6.51
N MET A 47 6.71 9.26 -5.31
CA MET A 47 6.69 7.82 -5.10
C MET A 47 5.26 7.41 -4.75
N GLU A 48 4.81 6.30 -5.32
CA GLU A 48 3.52 5.70 -5.02
C GLU A 48 3.72 4.38 -4.28
N THR A 49 3.11 4.28 -3.10
CA THR A 49 3.12 3.07 -2.29
C THR A 49 1.70 2.53 -2.17
N TYR A 50 1.56 1.27 -2.51
CA TYR A 50 0.32 0.52 -2.40
C TYR A 50 0.36 -0.37 -1.16
N ILE A 51 -0.64 -0.24 -0.31
CA ILE A 51 -0.70 -0.94 0.98
C ILE A 51 -2.00 -1.73 1.05
N LYS A 52 -1.90 -3.01 1.40
CA LYS A 52 -3.05 -3.87 1.73
C LYS A 52 -2.95 -4.30 3.18
N LEU A 53 -4.06 -4.16 3.91
CA LEU A 53 -4.18 -4.56 5.31
C LEU A 53 -5.34 -5.55 5.45
N ALA A 54 -5.07 -6.70 6.07
CA ALA A 54 -6.09 -7.65 6.49
C ALA A 54 -5.91 -8.02 7.95
N ILE A 55 -7.01 -8.37 8.62
CA ILE A 55 -7.01 -8.88 9.99
C ILE A 55 -7.72 -10.23 9.98
N ASN A 56 -7.06 -11.26 10.52
CA ASN A 56 -7.68 -12.57 10.66
C ASN A 56 -8.54 -12.65 11.93
N LYS A 57 -9.31 -13.74 12.09
CA LYS A 57 -10.18 -13.95 13.27
C LYS A 57 -9.45 -14.00 14.62
N LEU A 58 -8.13 -14.21 14.60
CA LEU A 58 -7.27 -14.22 15.80
C LEU A 58 -6.71 -12.83 16.12
N GLY A 59 -7.05 -11.81 15.32
CA GLY A 59 -6.54 -10.45 15.47
C GLY A 59 -5.13 -10.25 14.88
N THR A 60 -4.58 -11.22 14.17
CA THR A 60 -3.29 -11.05 13.48
C THR A 60 -3.46 -10.17 12.26
N VAL A 61 -2.57 -9.19 12.11
CA VAL A 61 -2.53 -8.28 10.96
C VAL A 61 -1.62 -8.87 9.87
N ILE A 62 -2.11 -8.87 8.64
CA ILE A 62 -1.33 -9.12 7.44
C ILE A 62 -1.14 -7.78 6.74
N LEU A 63 0.12 -7.42 6.49
CA LEU A 63 0.52 -6.19 5.82
C LEU A 63 1.27 -6.55 4.54
N LEU A 64 0.74 -6.10 3.41
CA LEU A 64 1.43 -6.16 2.13
C LEU A 64 1.71 -4.73 1.67
N ILE A 65 2.99 -4.47 1.34
CA ILE A 65 3.45 -3.19 0.82
C ILE A 65 4.07 -3.46 -0.55
N SER A 66 3.59 -2.76 -1.56
CA SER A 66 4.17 -2.75 -2.90
C SER A 66 4.56 -1.31 -3.26
N PHE A 67 5.78 -1.16 -3.74
CA PHE A 67 6.30 0.11 -4.24
C PHE A 67 6.24 0.07 -5.76
N HIS A 68 5.57 1.06 -6.35
CA HIS A 68 5.53 1.20 -7.79
C HIS A 68 6.37 2.42 -8.17
N PRO A 69 7.27 2.31 -9.16
CA PRO A 69 7.89 3.48 -9.74
C PRO A 69 6.78 4.40 -10.30
N PRO A 70 6.98 5.72 -10.31
CA PRO A 70 6.03 6.63 -10.93
C PRO A 70 5.77 6.18 -12.38
N GLU A 71 4.50 6.02 -12.77
CA GLU A 71 4.14 5.76 -14.16
C GLU A 71 4.69 6.89 -15.04
N ASP A 72 5.53 6.55 -16.03
CA ASP A 72 5.90 7.47 -17.10
C ASP A 72 4.63 7.82 -17.89
N LYS A 73 4.11 9.03 -17.68
CA LYS A 73 3.04 9.61 -18.51
C LYS A 73 3.59 10.56 -19.54
#